data_AF-A0A940QTY4-F1
#
_entry.id   AF-A0A940QTY4-F1
#
_cell.length_a   1.000
_cell.length_b   1.000
_cell.length_c   1.000
_cell.angle_alpha   90.00
_cell.angle_beta   90.00
_cell.angle_gamma   90.00
#
_symmetry.space_group_name_H-M   'P 1'
#
loop_
_entity.id
_entity.type
_entity.pdbx_description
1 polymer ?
#
loop_
_entity_poly.entity_id
_entity_poly.type
_entity_poly.pdbx_seq_one_letter_code
_entity_poly.pdbx_strand_id
1 'polypeptide(L)'
;MKGWNRKLSFKGLSYVLLTSVCMQLLPLGVVAQAPQRDIQIMEFYNEEWYPLASLDATLEKFPSGSGADLFTVLGSTPEIRAAETMIFEPVINETLELLNQPGKWKSLPMPQQKWMKFAQALNAGGGTGTLLITGMYQRPMIASGELYWCQLKQPLSVRGKQIFQQILVLEKLLEYKAYHLKDVQVAKPFENRNNQIAQAYSGDVTNIPMKKVDMGGAIVEIPDPAKQAALIRKYEKLKMNSFQEEFNLRFNNWKTAMAALAKAAKESSDLLVETSFGEELTGNDKQLIVFLADLQARAIETSASLRETASKLIGVAEMARLVREANKAALAQLEPYIQ
;
A
#
# COMPACT_ATOMS: atom_id res chain seq x y z
N MET A 1 -30.14 27.85 8.14
CA MET A 1 -29.17 27.39 9.17
C MET A 1 -29.64 26.05 9.73
N LYS A 2 -29.11 24.93 9.24
CA LYS A 2 -29.20 23.61 9.89
C LYS A 2 -27.85 22.94 9.74
N GLY A 3 -27.17 22.78 10.87
CA GLY A 3 -25.79 22.28 10.96
C GLY A 3 -25.70 20.79 10.65
N TRP A 4 -24.80 20.44 9.74
CA TRP A 4 -24.30 19.09 9.57
C TRP A 4 -23.11 18.89 10.50
N ASN A 5 -23.37 18.31 11.67
CA ASN A 5 -22.34 17.78 12.56
C ASN A 5 -21.83 16.45 11.98
N ARG A 6 -20.80 16.49 11.12
CA ARG A 6 -19.98 15.30 10.85
C ARG A 6 -18.89 15.24 11.90
N LYS A 7 -19.10 14.37 12.90
CA LYS A 7 -18.01 13.82 13.71
C LYS A 7 -17.06 13.07 12.77
N LEU A 8 -16.00 13.74 12.32
CA LEU A 8 -14.79 13.04 11.89
C LEU A 8 -14.29 12.26 13.09
N SER A 9 -14.29 10.93 13.01
CA SER A 9 -13.74 10.09 14.07
C SER A 9 -12.25 10.40 14.23
N PHE A 10 -11.83 10.65 15.46
CA PHE A 10 -10.45 10.98 15.86
C PHE A 10 -9.39 10.08 15.19
N LYS A 11 -9.70 8.80 14.96
CA LYS A 11 -8.83 7.81 14.29
C LYS A 11 -8.42 8.17 12.85
N GLY A 12 -9.26 8.88 12.11
CA GLY A 12 -8.95 9.31 10.73
C GLY A 12 -8.02 10.53 10.67
N LEU A 13 -8.08 11.41 11.69
CA LEU A 13 -7.16 12.54 11.81
C LEU A 13 -5.80 12.09 12.37
N SER A 14 -5.77 11.08 13.25
CA SER A 14 -4.50 10.53 13.76
C SER A 14 -3.67 9.89 12.64
N TYR A 15 -4.31 9.26 11.65
CA TYR A 15 -3.62 8.58 10.55
C TYR A 15 -2.97 9.57 9.57
N VAL A 16 -3.62 10.71 9.29
CA VAL A 16 -3.07 11.78 8.43
C VAL A 16 -2.00 12.58 9.18
N LEU A 17 -2.18 12.84 10.48
CA LEU A 17 -1.17 13.51 11.31
C LEU A 17 0.06 12.65 11.60
N LEU A 18 -0.06 11.33 11.79
CA LEU A 18 1.14 10.48 12.00
C LEU A 18 2.00 10.39 10.74
N THR A 19 1.40 10.33 9.55
CA THR A 19 2.15 10.40 8.29
C THR A 19 2.81 11.75 8.07
N SER A 20 2.20 12.86 8.51
CA SER A 20 2.79 14.20 8.36
C SER A 20 3.81 14.55 9.45
N VAL A 21 3.67 14.06 10.68
CA VAL A 21 4.59 14.36 11.80
C VAL A 21 5.88 13.54 11.68
N CYS A 22 5.84 12.32 11.12
CA CYS A 22 7.06 11.57 10.81
C CYS A 22 7.84 12.12 9.58
N MET A 23 7.26 13.08 8.84
CA MET A 23 7.90 13.72 7.67
C MET A 23 8.64 15.03 8.01
N GLN A 24 8.47 15.59 9.20
CA GLN A 24 8.92 16.97 9.49
C GLN A 24 10.22 17.09 10.29
N LEU A 25 10.87 16.00 10.69
CA LEU A 25 12.03 16.07 11.60
C LEU A 25 13.20 15.19 11.16
N LEU A 26 13.82 15.46 10.02
CA LEU A 26 15.26 15.20 9.87
C LEU A 26 15.90 16.32 9.04
N PRO A 27 16.98 16.97 9.55
CA PRO A 27 17.75 17.90 8.75
C PRO A 27 18.30 17.15 7.53
N LEU A 28 18.21 17.77 6.36
CA LEU A 28 18.84 17.33 5.11
C LEU A 28 20.37 17.31 5.31
N GLY A 29 20.85 16.26 5.98
CA GLY A 29 22.25 15.94 6.09
C GLY A 29 22.76 15.61 4.69
N VAL A 30 23.83 16.29 4.30
CA VAL A 30 24.52 16.21 3.02
C VAL A 30 24.72 14.75 2.60
N VAL A 31 23.79 14.22 1.80
CA VAL A 31 24.04 13.04 0.98
C VAL A 31 24.87 13.55 -0.18
N ALA A 32 26.10 13.04 -0.30
CA ALA A 32 26.96 13.31 -1.43
C ALA A 32 26.15 13.16 -2.72
N GLN A 33 26.22 14.16 -3.60
CA GLN A 33 25.58 14.15 -4.91
C GLN A 33 26.13 12.98 -5.73
N ALA A 34 25.57 11.79 -5.56
CA ALA A 34 25.56 10.82 -6.64
C ALA A 34 24.84 11.50 -7.81
N PRO A 35 25.39 11.47 -9.04
CA PRO A 35 24.69 12.03 -10.18
C PRO A 35 23.28 11.41 -10.22
N GLN A 36 22.26 12.26 -10.43
CA GLN A 36 20.81 11.98 -10.51
C GLN A 36 20.38 10.76 -11.35
N ARG A 37 21.32 10.05 -11.98
CA ARG A 37 21.10 9.19 -13.14
C ARG A 37 21.28 7.70 -12.85
N ASP A 38 22.09 7.25 -11.90
CA ASP A 38 22.45 5.81 -11.81
C ASP A 38 21.60 4.97 -10.84
N ILE A 39 20.38 5.38 -10.51
CA ILE A 39 19.54 4.64 -9.57
C ILE A 39 18.87 3.45 -10.27
N GLN A 40 19.29 2.24 -9.93
CA GLN A 40 18.63 1.02 -10.39
C GLN A 40 17.42 0.73 -9.51
N ILE A 41 16.26 0.56 -10.14
CA ILE A 41 15.00 0.29 -9.44
C ILE A 41 15.11 -1.02 -8.62
N MET A 42 15.96 -1.95 -9.06
CA MET A 42 16.22 -3.22 -8.40
C MET A 42 16.82 -3.09 -6.99
N GLU A 43 17.49 -1.98 -6.68
CA GLU A 43 18.09 -1.74 -5.37
C GLU A 43 17.04 -1.44 -4.28
N PHE A 44 15.79 -1.18 -4.68
CA PHE A 44 14.67 -0.95 -3.76
C PHE A 44 13.96 -2.23 -3.29
N TYR A 45 14.41 -3.42 -3.70
CA TYR A 45 13.80 -4.69 -3.31
C TYR A 45 14.67 -5.39 -2.26
N ASN A 46 14.32 -5.24 -0.98
CA ASN A 46 14.85 -6.10 0.08
C ASN A 46 13.85 -7.24 0.37
N GLU A 47 14.33 -8.48 0.36
CA GLU A 47 13.52 -9.69 0.61
C GLU A 47 13.10 -9.86 2.08
N GLU A 48 13.77 -9.16 3.00
CA GLU A 48 13.50 -9.22 4.44
C GLU A 48 12.06 -8.85 4.79
N TRP A 49 11.41 -8.09 3.93
CA TRP A 49 10.09 -7.49 4.12
C TRP A 49 8.92 -8.30 3.57
N TYR A 50 9.20 -9.42 2.89
CA TYR A 50 8.15 -10.17 2.21
C TYR A 50 7.37 -11.09 3.17
N PRO A 51 6.02 -11.11 3.08
CA PRO A 51 5.21 -12.13 3.72
C PRO A 51 5.59 -13.50 3.14
N LEU A 52 5.44 -14.55 3.94
CA LEU A 52 5.71 -15.92 3.52
C LEU A 52 4.44 -16.55 2.93
N ALA A 53 4.61 -17.69 2.26
CA ALA A 53 3.53 -18.36 1.53
C ALA A 53 2.39 -18.90 2.40
N SER A 54 2.55 -18.90 3.73
CA SER A 54 1.51 -19.27 4.68
C SER A 54 1.34 -18.20 5.76
N LEU A 55 0.14 -18.18 6.33
CA LEU A 55 -0.23 -17.28 7.41
C LEU A 55 0.65 -17.53 8.64
N ASP A 56 0.83 -18.80 9.04
CA ASP A 56 1.61 -19.16 10.22
C ASP A 56 3.11 -18.85 10.04
N ALA A 57 3.69 -19.14 8.87
CA ALA A 57 5.09 -18.82 8.60
C ALA A 57 5.33 -17.29 8.55
N THR A 58 4.38 -16.54 8.00
CA THR A 58 4.46 -15.07 7.99
C THR A 58 4.47 -14.53 9.41
N LEU A 59 3.62 -15.07 10.28
CA LEU A 59 3.58 -14.69 11.68
C LEU A 59 4.88 -15.02 12.41
N GLU A 60 5.46 -16.21 12.19
CA GLU A 60 6.74 -16.61 12.79
C GLU A 60 7.88 -15.66 12.39
N LYS A 61 7.89 -15.20 11.13
CA LYS A 61 8.86 -14.22 10.63
C LYS A 61 8.63 -12.82 11.22
N PHE A 62 7.38 -12.45 11.50
CA PHE A 62 6.99 -11.12 12.01
C PHE A 62 6.18 -11.22 13.31
N PRO A 63 6.80 -11.70 14.41
CA PRO A 63 6.08 -12.09 15.63
C PRO A 63 5.56 -10.90 16.47
N SER A 64 6.05 -9.69 16.21
CA SER A 64 5.62 -8.48 16.92
C SER A 64 6.04 -7.21 16.17
N GLY A 65 5.24 -6.80 15.21
CA GLY A 65 5.33 -5.46 14.63
C GLY A 65 3.91 -4.95 14.45
N SER A 66 3.57 -3.82 15.06
CA SER A 66 2.36 -3.15 14.62
C SER A 66 2.50 -2.92 13.10
N GLY A 67 1.44 -3.08 12.31
CA GLY A 67 1.50 -2.79 10.86
C GLY A 67 2.05 -1.38 10.57
N ALA A 68 2.01 -0.49 11.56
CA ALA A 68 2.63 0.85 11.58
C ALA A 68 4.16 0.83 11.78
N ASP A 69 4.71 0.01 12.66
CA ASP A 69 6.17 -0.16 12.79
C ASP A 69 6.75 -0.79 11.52
N LEU A 70 6.02 -1.74 10.93
CA LEU A 70 6.33 -2.27 9.61
C LEU A 70 6.26 -1.18 8.53
N PHE A 71 5.27 -0.29 8.50
CA PHE A 71 5.27 0.80 7.51
C PHE A 71 6.48 1.75 7.66
N THR A 72 7.04 1.86 8.87
CA THR A 72 8.22 2.69 9.16
C THR A 72 9.53 1.97 8.82
N VAL A 73 9.58 0.64 8.97
CA VAL A 73 10.70 -0.25 8.58
C VAL A 73 10.68 -0.58 7.08
N LEU A 74 9.50 -0.62 6.47
CA LEU A 74 9.23 -0.83 5.04
C LEU A 74 9.22 0.48 4.24
N GLY A 75 9.11 1.61 4.94
CA GLY A 75 9.05 2.95 4.40
C GLY A 75 10.45 3.48 4.11
N SER A 76 10.63 3.96 2.88
CA SER A 76 11.86 4.47 2.29
C SER A 76 12.90 4.94 3.30
N THR A 77 14.04 4.24 3.35
CA THR A 77 15.23 4.72 4.06
C THR A 77 15.60 6.13 3.53
N PRO A 78 16.36 6.95 4.27
CA PRO A 78 16.79 8.27 3.78
C PRO A 78 17.38 8.22 2.37
N GLU A 79 18.11 7.16 2.04
CA GLU A 79 18.70 6.89 0.73
C GLU A 79 17.62 6.64 -0.33
N ILE A 80 16.61 5.82 -0.01
CA ILE A 80 15.46 5.57 -0.90
C ILE A 80 14.68 6.87 -1.15
N ARG A 81 14.49 7.72 -0.12
CA ARG A 81 13.79 9.01 -0.27
C ARG A 81 14.58 10.01 -1.12
N ALA A 82 15.90 10.04 -0.96
CA ALA A 82 16.76 10.89 -1.78
C ALA A 82 16.68 10.45 -3.26
N ALA A 83 16.75 9.15 -3.51
CA ALA A 83 16.63 8.56 -4.83
C ALA A 83 15.24 8.80 -5.47
N GLU A 84 14.16 8.62 -4.70
CA GLU A 84 12.79 8.96 -5.09
C GLU A 84 12.67 10.43 -5.51
N THR A 85 13.23 11.34 -4.71
CA THR A 85 13.19 12.77 -5.00
C THR A 85 13.91 13.10 -6.31
N MET A 86 15.08 12.50 -6.53
CA MET A 86 15.86 12.67 -7.76
C MET A 86 15.12 12.13 -9.00
N ILE A 87 14.52 10.94 -8.91
CA ILE A 87 13.76 10.33 -10.01
C ILE A 87 12.55 11.16 -10.41
N PHE A 88 11.87 11.76 -9.42
CA PHE A 88 10.66 12.56 -9.67
C PHE A 88 10.96 14.00 -10.06
N GLU A 89 12.19 14.48 -9.92
CA GLU A 89 12.55 15.88 -10.17
C GLU A 89 12.13 16.37 -11.57
N PRO A 90 12.33 15.63 -12.68
CA PRO A 90 11.85 16.06 -13.99
C PRO A 90 10.31 16.22 -14.05
N VAL A 91 9.57 15.31 -13.41
CA VAL A 91 8.09 15.33 -13.36
C VAL A 91 7.58 16.48 -12.47
N ILE A 92 8.25 16.70 -11.34
CA ILE A 92 7.96 17.80 -10.41
C ILE A 92 8.22 19.13 -11.10
N ASN A 93 9.35 19.29 -11.79
CA ASN A 93 9.70 20.53 -12.48
C ASN A 93 8.65 20.89 -13.56
N GLU A 94 8.22 19.94 -14.38
CA GLU A 94 7.12 20.14 -15.35
C GLU A 94 5.79 20.49 -14.66
N THR A 95 5.48 19.84 -13.54
CA THR A 95 4.27 20.12 -12.76
C THR A 95 4.30 21.53 -12.17
N LEU A 96 5.43 21.94 -11.59
CA LEU A 96 5.63 23.29 -11.03
C LEU A 96 5.58 24.35 -12.13
N GLU A 97 6.20 24.11 -13.28
CA GLU A 97 6.16 25.02 -14.42
C GLU A 97 4.72 25.27 -14.88
N LEU A 98 3.88 24.23 -14.94
CA LEU A 98 2.46 24.35 -15.29
C LEU A 98 1.64 25.03 -14.19
N LEU A 99 1.92 24.77 -12.91
CA LEU A 99 1.25 25.44 -11.78
C LEU A 99 1.54 26.94 -11.76
N ASN A 100 2.77 27.32 -12.12
CA ASN A 100 3.23 28.71 -12.16
C ASN A 100 2.72 29.48 -13.39
N GLN A 101 2.05 28.81 -14.34
CA GLN A 101 1.43 29.45 -15.51
C GLN A 101 -0.07 29.72 -15.23
N PRO A 102 -0.47 30.98 -14.97
CA PRO A 102 -1.85 31.30 -14.57
C PRO A 102 -2.86 30.84 -15.61
N GLY A 103 -3.83 30.04 -15.20
CA GLY A 103 -4.95 29.58 -16.05
C GLY A 103 -4.63 28.43 -17.01
N LYS A 104 -3.35 28.17 -17.34
CA LYS A 104 -2.96 27.11 -18.27
C LYS A 104 -3.28 25.71 -17.76
N TRP A 105 -3.13 25.45 -16.46
CA TRP A 105 -3.47 24.13 -15.92
C TRP A 105 -4.98 23.90 -15.84
N LYS A 106 -5.79 24.96 -15.77
CA LYS A 106 -7.27 24.88 -15.72
C LYS A 106 -7.88 24.53 -17.08
N SER A 107 -7.13 24.65 -18.18
CA SER A 107 -7.56 24.23 -19.52
C SER A 107 -7.12 22.80 -19.88
N LEU A 108 -6.36 22.12 -19.00
CA LEU A 108 -5.94 20.73 -19.21
C LEU A 108 -7.15 19.77 -19.08
N PRO A 109 -7.05 18.53 -19.59
CA PRO A 109 -8.08 17.52 -19.38
C PRO A 109 -8.37 17.27 -17.90
N MET A 110 -9.61 16.90 -17.56
CA MET A 110 -10.06 16.70 -16.17
C MET A 110 -9.17 15.77 -15.32
N PRO A 111 -8.66 14.63 -15.84
CA PRO A 111 -7.72 13.79 -15.09
C PRO A 111 -6.47 14.56 -14.67
N GLN A 112 -5.92 15.38 -15.56
CA GLN A 112 -4.76 16.20 -15.28
C GLN A 112 -5.10 17.37 -14.35
N GLN A 113 -6.25 18.02 -14.48
CA GLN A 113 -6.67 19.04 -13.51
C GLN A 113 -6.79 18.50 -12.09
N LYS A 114 -7.28 17.26 -11.92
CA LYS A 114 -7.34 16.61 -10.60
C LYS A 114 -5.95 16.41 -10.02
N TRP A 115 -5.01 15.94 -10.84
CA TRP A 115 -3.60 15.85 -10.47
C TRP A 115 -3.03 17.22 -10.06
N MET A 116 -3.26 18.27 -10.84
CA MET A 116 -2.73 19.61 -10.57
C MET A 116 -3.31 20.23 -9.28
N LYS A 117 -4.62 20.11 -9.04
CA LYS A 117 -5.26 20.56 -7.79
C LYS A 117 -4.66 19.83 -6.57
N PHE A 118 -4.37 18.55 -6.75
CA PHE A 118 -3.80 17.73 -5.70
C PHE A 118 -2.34 18.13 -5.41
N ALA A 119 -1.50 18.28 -6.45
CA ALA A 119 -0.14 18.79 -6.34
C ALA A 119 -0.09 20.17 -5.68
N GLN A 120 -1.03 21.07 -6.01
CA GLN A 120 -1.15 22.39 -5.41
C GLN A 120 -1.47 22.35 -3.91
N ALA A 121 -2.38 21.46 -3.49
CA ALA A 121 -2.75 21.30 -2.08
C ALA A 121 -1.56 20.79 -1.23
N LEU A 122 -0.69 19.98 -1.82
CA LEU A 122 0.50 19.45 -1.15
C LEU A 122 1.68 20.43 -1.11
N ASN A 123 1.89 21.23 -2.16
CA ASN A 123 2.93 22.27 -2.16
C ASN A 123 2.71 23.31 -1.03
N ALA A 124 1.45 23.50 -0.62
CA ALA A 124 1.09 24.36 0.52
C ALA A 124 1.33 23.70 1.90
N GLY A 125 1.59 22.39 1.97
CA GLY A 125 1.64 21.60 3.21
C GLY A 125 2.99 20.99 3.60
N GLY A 126 4.02 21.13 2.75
CA GLY A 126 5.39 20.71 3.05
C GLY A 126 5.81 19.38 2.40
N GLY A 127 6.80 19.48 1.49
CA GLY A 127 7.68 18.39 1.07
C GLY A 127 7.32 17.69 -0.25
N THR A 128 8.34 17.54 -1.11
CA THR A 128 8.37 16.66 -2.31
C THR A 128 8.04 15.19 -1.99
N GLY A 129 8.34 14.74 -0.77
CA GLY A 129 8.01 13.43 -0.20
C GLY A 129 6.52 13.02 -0.28
N THR A 130 5.60 13.97 -0.20
CA THR A 130 4.15 13.69 -0.13
C THR A 130 3.52 13.56 -1.53
N LEU A 131 4.12 14.21 -2.54
CA LEU A 131 3.74 14.08 -3.95
C LEU A 131 4.03 12.66 -4.48
N LEU A 132 5.14 12.07 -4.04
CA LEU A 132 5.61 10.72 -4.35
C LEU A 132 4.58 9.63 -3.96
N ILE A 133 4.08 9.69 -2.73
CA ILE A 133 3.13 8.70 -2.18
C ILE A 133 1.76 8.78 -2.87
N THR A 134 1.44 9.88 -3.54
CA THR A 134 0.08 10.10 -4.05
C THR A 134 -0.07 9.99 -5.57
N GLY A 135 1.03 10.05 -6.33
CA GLY A 135 1.10 9.58 -7.73
C GLY A 135 0.53 8.17 -7.92
N MET A 136 0.73 7.34 -6.89
CA MET A 136 0.27 5.95 -6.74
C MET A 136 -1.22 5.73 -6.97
N TYR A 137 -2.09 6.74 -6.82
CA TYR A 137 -3.54 6.50 -6.82
C TYR A 137 -4.30 7.10 -8.01
N GLN A 138 -3.79 8.19 -8.59
CA GLN A 138 -4.61 8.97 -9.54
C GLN A 138 -3.88 9.37 -10.82
N ARG A 139 -2.55 9.27 -10.90
CA ARG A 139 -1.79 9.71 -12.08
C ARG A 139 -2.20 8.92 -13.34
N PRO A 140 -2.70 9.56 -14.42
CA PRO A 140 -3.03 8.87 -15.67
C PRO A 140 -1.86 8.05 -16.23
N MET A 141 -2.15 7.09 -17.11
CA MET A 141 -1.11 6.29 -17.77
C MET A 141 -0.34 7.14 -18.80
N ILE A 142 0.95 6.88 -19.01
CA ILE A 142 1.74 7.41 -20.14
C ILE A 142 1.00 7.08 -21.44
N ALA A 143 0.54 5.84 -21.58
CA ALA A 143 -0.20 5.38 -22.75
C ALA A 143 -1.50 6.16 -23.03
N SER A 144 -2.09 6.84 -22.04
CA SER A 144 -3.32 7.62 -22.28
C SER A 144 -3.03 8.97 -22.94
N GLY A 145 -1.79 9.47 -22.90
CA GLY A 145 -1.44 10.80 -23.40
C GLY A 145 -2.17 11.95 -22.68
N GLU A 146 -2.83 11.67 -21.55
CA GLU A 146 -3.61 12.67 -20.81
C GLU A 146 -2.72 13.60 -19.98
N LEU A 147 -1.49 13.18 -19.67
CA LEU A 147 -0.50 14.00 -18.98
C LEU A 147 0.29 14.81 -20.00
N TYR A 148 0.38 16.12 -19.78
CA TYR A 148 1.10 17.06 -20.64
C TYR A 148 2.56 16.65 -20.92
N TRP A 149 3.27 16.14 -19.90
CA TRP A 149 4.64 15.66 -20.05
C TRP A 149 4.75 14.24 -20.64
N CYS A 150 3.62 13.55 -20.85
CA CYS A 150 3.52 12.28 -21.57
C CYS A 150 2.98 12.46 -23.00
N GLN A 151 2.94 13.69 -23.51
CA GLN A 151 2.55 13.97 -24.90
C GLN A 151 3.79 14.16 -25.76
N LEU A 152 3.85 13.43 -26.87
CA LEU A 152 4.88 13.66 -27.88
C LEU A 152 4.63 15.01 -28.56
N LYS A 153 5.56 15.95 -28.38
CA LYS A 153 5.48 17.31 -28.94
C LYS A 153 6.00 17.35 -30.37
N GLN A 154 6.88 16.41 -30.74
CA GLN A 154 7.52 16.32 -32.04
C GLN A 154 7.67 14.86 -32.48
N PRO A 155 7.72 14.56 -33.79
CA PRO A 155 7.88 13.20 -34.28
C PRO A 155 9.24 12.61 -33.85
N LEU A 156 9.20 11.39 -33.33
CA LEU A 156 10.37 10.61 -32.91
C LEU A 156 11.11 9.98 -34.10
N SER A 157 12.40 9.72 -33.93
CA SER A 157 13.18 8.88 -34.84
C SER A 157 12.70 7.43 -34.82
N VAL A 158 13.27 6.57 -35.68
CA VAL A 158 12.97 5.12 -35.65
C VAL A 158 13.36 4.50 -34.30
N ARG A 159 14.56 4.84 -33.79
CA ARG A 159 15.02 4.39 -32.46
C ARG A 159 14.13 4.96 -31.35
N GLY A 160 13.80 6.24 -31.42
CA GLY A 160 12.91 6.90 -30.45
C GLY A 160 11.54 6.22 -30.37
N LYS A 161 10.95 5.83 -31.50
CA LYS A 161 9.69 5.07 -31.53
C LYS A 161 9.80 3.70 -30.86
N GLN A 162 10.93 3.00 -31.04
CA GLN A 162 11.17 1.71 -30.39
C GLN A 162 11.27 1.88 -28.87
N ILE A 163 12.06 2.84 -28.39
CA ILE A 163 12.18 3.17 -26.97
C ILE A 163 10.81 3.53 -26.39
N PHE A 164 10.06 4.40 -27.05
CA PHE A 164 8.73 4.79 -26.60
C PHE A 164 7.79 3.58 -26.51
N GLN A 165 7.80 2.69 -27.50
CA GLN A 165 6.99 1.47 -27.45
C GLN A 165 7.40 0.54 -26.29
N GLN A 166 8.69 0.42 -25.98
CA GLN A 166 9.15 -0.33 -24.82
C GLN A 166 8.65 0.30 -23.50
N ILE A 167 8.71 1.62 -23.37
CA ILE A 167 8.14 2.35 -22.22
C ILE A 167 6.66 2.01 -22.02
N LEU A 168 5.86 2.00 -23.09
CA LEU A 168 4.43 1.66 -23.02
C LEU A 168 4.18 0.20 -22.61
N VAL A 169 5.03 -0.73 -23.08
CA VAL A 169 4.95 -2.15 -22.68
C VAL A 169 5.28 -2.31 -21.19
N LEU A 170 6.34 -1.66 -20.72
CA LEU A 170 6.77 -1.69 -19.33
C LEU A 170 5.74 -1.06 -18.41
N GLU A 171 5.14 0.05 -18.82
CA GLU A 171 4.06 0.70 -18.06
C GLU A 171 2.88 -0.26 -17.84
N LYS A 172 2.51 -1.02 -18.86
CA LYS A 172 1.42 -2.00 -18.76
C LYS A 172 1.77 -3.13 -17.78
N LEU A 173 3.04 -3.56 -17.70
CA LEU A 173 3.45 -4.58 -16.74
C LEU A 173 3.38 -4.09 -15.28
N LEU A 174 3.55 -2.79 -15.05
CA LEU A 174 3.49 -2.21 -13.70
C LEU A 174 2.05 -2.17 -13.16
N GLU A 175 1.04 -1.95 -14.01
CA GLU A 175 -0.41 -2.12 -13.76
C GLU A 175 -0.95 -1.69 -12.36
N TYR A 176 -0.28 -0.72 -11.70
CA TYR A 176 -0.43 -0.45 -10.27
C TYR A 176 -1.84 -0.02 -9.84
N LYS A 177 -2.54 0.74 -10.69
CA LYS A 177 -3.94 1.15 -10.45
C LYS A 177 -4.87 -0.05 -10.39
N ALA A 178 -4.70 -1.00 -11.31
CA ALA A 178 -5.52 -2.21 -11.34
C ALA A 178 -5.23 -3.08 -10.11
N TYR A 179 -3.96 -3.19 -9.72
CA TYR A 179 -3.55 -3.92 -8.53
C TYR A 179 -4.19 -3.36 -7.25
N HIS A 180 -4.07 -2.05 -7.00
CA HIS A 180 -4.62 -1.46 -5.78
C HIS A 180 -6.15 -1.62 -5.68
N LEU A 181 -6.87 -1.40 -6.79
CA LEU A 181 -8.31 -1.61 -6.85
C LEU A 181 -8.67 -3.08 -6.58
N LYS A 182 -7.88 -4.03 -7.12
CA LYS A 182 -8.08 -5.45 -6.90
C LYS A 182 -7.84 -5.84 -5.43
N ASP A 183 -6.81 -5.32 -4.77
CA ASP A 183 -6.56 -5.57 -3.34
C ASP A 183 -7.73 -5.08 -2.46
N VAL A 184 -8.23 -3.87 -2.72
CA VAL A 184 -9.40 -3.31 -2.00
C VAL A 184 -10.66 -4.16 -2.24
N GLN A 185 -10.89 -4.62 -3.48
CA GLN A 185 -12.02 -5.48 -3.79
C GLN A 185 -11.92 -6.87 -3.14
N VAL A 186 -10.70 -7.40 -2.99
CA VAL A 186 -10.43 -8.66 -2.30
C VAL A 186 -10.72 -8.55 -0.80
N ALA A 187 -10.38 -7.43 -0.17
CA ALA A 187 -10.56 -7.20 1.27
C ALA A 187 -12.04 -7.25 1.72
N LYS A 188 -12.89 -6.55 0.98
CA LYS A 188 -14.25 -6.20 1.42
C LYS A 188 -15.16 -7.40 1.74
N PRO A 189 -15.17 -8.50 0.95
CA PRO A 189 -15.94 -9.69 1.30
C PRO A 189 -15.53 -10.32 2.64
N PHE A 190 -14.24 -10.33 2.98
CA PHE A 190 -13.75 -10.91 4.23
C PHE A 190 -14.07 -10.02 5.43
N GLU A 191 -13.98 -8.69 5.29
CA GLU A 191 -14.46 -7.75 6.33
C GLU A 191 -15.94 -7.99 6.64
N ASN A 192 -16.78 -8.09 5.60
CA ASN A 192 -18.21 -8.38 5.75
C ASN A 192 -18.45 -9.73 6.43
N ARG A 193 -17.74 -10.78 6.00
CA ARG A 193 -17.85 -12.12 6.58
C ARG A 193 -17.41 -12.13 8.05
N ASN A 194 -16.29 -11.50 8.39
CA ASN A 194 -15.78 -11.42 9.76
C ASN A 194 -16.75 -10.66 10.67
N ASN A 195 -17.40 -9.61 10.16
CA ASN A 195 -18.46 -8.90 10.87
C ASN A 195 -19.70 -9.77 11.10
N GLN A 196 -20.13 -10.54 10.10
CA GLN A 196 -21.24 -11.49 10.24
C GLN A 196 -20.93 -12.59 11.26
N ILE A 197 -19.72 -13.14 11.24
CA ILE A 197 -19.25 -14.12 12.21
C ILE A 197 -19.29 -13.52 13.63
N ALA A 198 -18.84 -12.27 13.80
CA ALA A 198 -18.89 -11.58 15.09
C ALA A 198 -20.32 -11.31 15.57
N GLN A 199 -21.23 -10.90 14.67
CA GLN A 199 -22.65 -10.69 15.01
C GLN A 199 -23.34 -11.99 15.41
N ALA A 200 -23.09 -13.08 14.68
CA ALA A 200 -23.64 -14.39 14.98
C ALA A 200 -23.10 -14.94 16.31
N TYR A 201 -21.80 -14.73 16.62
CA TYR A 201 -21.24 -15.05 17.93
C TYR A 201 -21.97 -14.32 19.05
N SER A 202 -22.13 -13.00 18.94
CA SER A 202 -22.82 -12.19 19.96
C SER A 202 -24.28 -12.66 20.17
N GLY A 203 -24.99 -13.00 19.09
CA GLY A 203 -26.35 -13.53 19.18
C GLY A 203 -26.42 -14.92 19.81
N ASP A 204 -25.51 -15.83 19.46
CA ASP A 204 -25.48 -17.17 20.05
C ASP A 204 -25.09 -17.14 21.54
N VAL A 205 -24.18 -16.23 21.95
CA VAL A 205 -23.75 -16.07 23.35
C VAL A 205 -24.93 -15.70 24.26
N THR A 206 -25.85 -14.83 23.80
CA THR A 206 -27.02 -14.45 24.60
C THR A 206 -28.03 -15.57 24.81
N ASN A 207 -27.93 -16.64 24.02
CA ASN A 207 -28.83 -17.81 24.10
C ASN A 207 -28.23 -18.98 24.89
N ILE A 208 -27.03 -18.82 25.47
CA ILE A 208 -26.43 -19.85 26.30
C ILE A 208 -27.25 -19.97 27.59
N PRO A 209 -27.79 -21.16 27.93
CA PRO A 209 -28.54 -21.34 29.16
C PRO A 209 -27.62 -21.19 30.37
N MET A 210 -28.19 -20.70 31.48
CA MET A 210 -27.46 -20.61 32.75
C MET A 210 -27.29 -21.99 33.40
N LYS A 211 -26.15 -22.21 34.07
CA LYS A 211 -25.82 -23.39 34.86
C LYS A 211 -25.31 -22.92 36.22
N LYS A 212 -25.74 -23.59 37.29
CA LYS A 212 -25.18 -23.39 38.64
C LYS A 212 -23.86 -24.13 38.73
N VAL A 213 -22.81 -23.43 39.15
CA VAL A 213 -21.44 -23.93 39.20
C VAL A 213 -20.84 -23.54 40.55
N ASP A 214 -20.08 -24.45 41.16
CA ASP A 214 -19.29 -24.15 42.36
C ASP A 214 -17.98 -23.45 41.97
N MET A 215 -17.80 -22.21 42.44
CA MET A 215 -16.59 -21.40 42.27
C MET A 215 -15.88 -21.20 43.60
N GLY A 216 -15.30 -22.27 44.15
CA GLY A 216 -14.50 -22.21 45.38
C GLY A 216 -15.34 -22.13 46.65
N GLY A 217 -16.43 -22.90 46.72
CA GLY A 217 -17.35 -22.98 47.85
C GLY A 217 -18.57 -22.06 47.72
N ALA A 218 -18.67 -21.27 46.65
CA ALA A 218 -19.81 -20.43 46.33
C ALA A 218 -20.51 -20.93 45.07
N ILE A 219 -21.81 -21.22 45.17
CA ILE A 219 -22.63 -21.59 44.01
C ILE A 219 -23.03 -20.30 43.29
N VAL A 220 -22.52 -20.14 42.07
CA VAL A 220 -22.82 -19.01 41.19
C VAL A 220 -23.58 -19.50 39.96
N GLU A 221 -24.54 -18.73 39.49
CA GLU A 221 -25.25 -18.98 38.24
C GLU A 221 -24.56 -18.24 37.10
N ILE A 222 -23.92 -18.99 36.20
CA ILE A 222 -23.17 -18.47 35.04
C ILE A 222 -23.67 -19.12 33.74
N PRO A 223 -23.39 -18.56 32.55
CA PRO A 223 -23.65 -19.27 31.30
C PRO A 223 -22.98 -20.64 31.29
N ASP A 224 -23.67 -21.68 30.81
CA ASP A 224 -23.19 -23.07 30.76
C ASP A 224 -21.77 -23.12 30.15
N PRO A 225 -20.73 -23.42 30.97
CA PRO A 225 -19.33 -23.35 30.52
C PRO A 225 -19.02 -24.30 29.38
N ALA A 226 -19.67 -25.47 29.33
CA ALA A 226 -19.47 -26.44 28.27
C ALA A 226 -20.04 -25.93 26.94
N LYS A 227 -21.23 -25.33 26.97
CA LYS A 227 -21.85 -24.71 25.78
C LYS A 227 -21.09 -23.46 25.34
N GLN A 228 -20.61 -22.65 26.28
CA GLN A 228 -19.78 -21.49 25.97
C GLN A 228 -18.46 -21.89 25.33
N ALA A 229 -17.78 -22.92 25.86
CA ALA A 229 -16.54 -23.44 25.27
C ALA A 229 -16.76 -24.02 23.86
N ALA A 230 -17.86 -24.75 23.64
CA ALA A 230 -18.23 -25.24 22.32
C ALA A 230 -18.48 -24.08 21.34
N LEU A 231 -19.10 -23.00 21.80
CA LEU A 231 -19.36 -21.80 21.00
C LEU A 231 -18.07 -21.09 20.61
N ILE A 232 -17.16 -20.88 21.57
CA ILE A 232 -15.84 -20.28 21.33
C ILE A 232 -15.09 -21.06 20.24
N ARG A 233 -15.01 -22.39 20.36
CA ARG A 233 -14.35 -23.26 19.36
C ARG A 233 -15.00 -23.19 17.98
N LYS A 234 -16.34 -23.16 17.91
CA LYS A 234 -17.08 -23.01 16.65
C LYS A 234 -16.69 -21.72 15.94
N TYR A 235 -16.75 -20.58 16.64
CA TYR A 235 -16.50 -19.27 16.05
C TYR A 235 -15.02 -18.97 15.82
N GLU A 236 -14.13 -19.56 16.63
CA GLU A 236 -12.69 -19.59 16.35
C GLU A 236 -12.43 -20.23 14.98
N LYS A 237 -12.94 -21.45 14.76
CA LYS A 237 -12.78 -22.17 13.48
C LYS A 237 -13.27 -21.35 12.30
N LEU A 238 -14.45 -20.72 12.43
CA LEU A 238 -15.01 -19.87 11.38
C LEU A 238 -14.14 -18.64 11.09
N LYS A 239 -13.66 -17.94 12.13
CA LYS A 239 -12.75 -16.79 11.96
C LYS A 239 -11.42 -17.19 11.35
N MET A 240 -10.82 -18.28 11.83
CA MET A 240 -9.53 -18.76 11.34
C MET A 240 -9.59 -19.17 9.87
N ASN A 241 -10.66 -19.85 9.45
CA ASN A 241 -10.88 -20.15 8.03
C ASN A 241 -11.00 -18.87 7.19
N SER A 242 -11.73 -17.87 7.69
CA SER A 242 -11.88 -16.58 7.01
C SER A 242 -10.53 -15.86 6.84
N PHE A 243 -9.70 -15.78 7.88
CA PHE A 243 -8.36 -15.19 7.81
C PHE A 243 -7.44 -15.95 6.87
N GLN A 244 -7.48 -17.28 6.89
CA GLN A 244 -6.65 -18.11 6.01
C GLN A 244 -7.01 -17.91 4.53
N GLU A 245 -8.31 -17.86 4.21
CA GLU A 245 -8.79 -17.59 2.85
C GLU A 245 -8.40 -16.18 2.38
N GLU A 246 -8.58 -15.17 3.24
CA GLU A 246 -8.19 -13.79 2.96
C GLU A 246 -6.68 -13.71 2.67
N PHE A 247 -5.87 -14.28 3.57
CA PHE A 247 -4.41 -14.30 3.45
C PHE A 247 -3.99 -14.96 2.15
N ASN A 248 -4.48 -16.17 1.84
CA ASN A 248 -4.10 -16.90 0.63
C ASN A 248 -4.45 -16.13 -0.65
N LEU A 249 -5.65 -15.53 -0.71
CA LEU A 249 -6.08 -14.80 -1.88
C LEU A 249 -5.25 -13.52 -2.08
N ARG A 250 -5.02 -12.75 -1.02
CA ARG A 250 -4.18 -11.55 -1.06
C ARG A 250 -2.73 -11.90 -1.39
N PHE A 251 -2.17 -12.94 -0.77
CA PHE A 251 -0.79 -13.37 -0.99
C PHE A 251 -0.56 -13.79 -2.44
N ASN A 252 -1.48 -14.56 -3.05
CA ASN A 252 -1.35 -14.96 -4.44
C ASN A 252 -1.40 -13.78 -5.41
N ASN A 253 -2.28 -12.81 -5.15
CA ASN A 253 -2.33 -11.56 -5.94
C ASN A 253 -1.06 -10.74 -5.77
N TRP A 254 -0.61 -10.56 -4.52
CA TRP A 254 0.62 -9.85 -4.18
C TRP A 254 1.85 -10.48 -4.83
N LYS A 255 2.01 -11.81 -4.73
CA LYS A 255 3.11 -12.57 -5.34
C LYS A 255 3.15 -12.39 -6.85
N THR A 256 2.00 -12.45 -7.51
CA THR A 256 1.89 -12.26 -8.97
C THR A 256 2.30 -10.85 -9.37
N ALA A 257 1.83 -9.84 -8.64
CA ALA A 257 2.16 -8.44 -8.89
C ALA A 257 3.63 -8.12 -8.56
N MET A 258 4.21 -8.71 -7.52
CA MET A 258 5.65 -8.61 -7.22
C MET A 258 6.51 -9.19 -8.33
N ALA A 259 6.13 -10.34 -8.91
CA ALA A 259 6.86 -10.92 -10.04
C ALA A 259 6.78 -10.03 -11.29
N ALA A 260 5.61 -9.44 -11.57
CA ALA A 260 5.43 -8.48 -12.66
C ALA A 260 6.27 -7.21 -12.44
N LEU A 261 6.27 -6.68 -11.22
CA LEU A 261 7.07 -5.54 -10.83
C LEU A 261 8.57 -5.83 -10.95
N ALA A 262 9.07 -6.95 -10.43
CA ALA A 262 10.49 -7.31 -10.53
C ALA A 262 10.95 -7.40 -11.99
N LYS A 263 10.12 -8.00 -12.86
CA LYS A 263 10.37 -8.05 -14.30
C LYS A 263 10.40 -6.64 -14.91
N ALA A 264 9.37 -5.82 -14.65
CA ALA A 264 9.28 -4.47 -15.19
C ALA A 264 10.40 -3.55 -14.68
N ALA A 265 10.80 -3.67 -13.41
CA ALA A 265 11.87 -2.91 -12.80
C ALA A 265 13.23 -3.25 -13.40
N LYS A 266 13.48 -4.55 -13.64
CA LYS A 266 14.67 -5.01 -14.34
C LYS A 266 14.70 -4.48 -15.78
N GLU A 267 13.65 -4.71 -16.56
CA GLU A 267 13.60 -4.27 -17.96
C GLU A 267 13.63 -2.73 -18.10
N SER A 268 13.05 -1.99 -17.14
CA SER A 268 13.20 -0.52 -17.07
C SER A 268 14.64 -0.11 -16.78
N SER A 269 15.34 -0.82 -15.89
CA SER A 269 16.76 -0.56 -15.60
C SER A 269 17.64 -0.85 -16.82
N ASP A 270 17.38 -1.96 -17.52
CA ASP A 270 18.06 -2.32 -18.77
C ASP A 270 17.86 -1.22 -19.83
N LEU A 271 16.65 -0.68 -19.98
CA LEU A 271 16.34 0.42 -20.92
C LEU A 271 17.02 1.75 -20.54
N LEU A 272 17.10 2.06 -19.25
CA LEU A 272 17.80 3.25 -18.78
C LEU A 272 19.29 3.18 -19.08
N VAL A 273 19.93 2.02 -18.86
CA VAL A 273 21.32 1.79 -19.22
C VAL A 273 21.52 1.88 -20.74
N GLU A 274 20.63 1.27 -21.53
CA GLU A 274 20.68 1.34 -23.01
C GLU A 274 20.64 2.79 -23.54
N THR A 275 19.96 3.68 -22.82
CA THR A 275 19.82 5.09 -23.20
C THR A 275 20.86 6.00 -22.55
N SER A 276 21.81 5.43 -21.79
CA SER A 276 22.73 6.18 -20.93
C SER A 276 21.97 7.21 -20.09
N PHE A 277 20.86 6.77 -19.48
CA PHE A 277 19.93 7.58 -18.69
C PHE A 277 19.42 8.83 -19.43
N GLY A 278 19.25 8.70 -20.76
CA GLY A 278 18.79 9.74 -21.66
C GLY A 278 19.89 10.61 -22.26
N GLU A 279 21.17 10.42 -21.90
CA GLU A 279 22.28 11.22 -22.45
C GLU A 279 22.50 10.98 -23.94
N GLU A 280 22.28 9.75 -24.40
CA GLU A 280 22.42 9.38 -25.81
C GLU A 280 21.21 9.77 -26.67
N LEU A 281 20.14 10.30 -26.06
CA LEU A 281 18.98 10.76 -26.81
C LEU A 281 19.30 12.09 -27.51
N THR A 282 19.09 12.12 -28.82
CA THR A 282 19.42 13.28 -29.67
C THR A 282 18.20 13.78 -30.43
N GLY A 283 18.28 15.03 -30.91
CA GLY A 283 17.19 15.66 -31.66
C GLY A 283 15.86 15.60 -30.91
N ASN A 284 14.80 15.21 -31.62
CA ASN A 284 13.44 15.10 -31.07
C ASN A 284 13.31 13.98 -30.03
N ASP A 285 14.23 13.01 -29.99
CA ASP A 285 14.14 11.89 -29.04
C ASP A 285 14.44 12.33 -27.60
N LYS A 286 15.05 13.50 -27.39
CA LYS A 286 15.27 14.09 -26.05
C LYS A 286 13.99 14.25 -25.23
N GLN A 287 12.82 14.36 -25.88
CA GLN A 287 11.56 14.40 -25.17
C GLN A 287 11.29 13.12 -24.35
N LEU A 288 11.90 11.98 -24.70
CA LEU A 288 11.76 10.70 -24.00
C LEU A 288 12.42 10.67 -22.61
N ILE A 289 13.29 11.62 -22.28
CA ILE A 289 13.89 11.73 -20.94
C ILE A 289 12.80 11.79 -19.87
N VAL A 290 11.75 12.57 -20.11
CA VAL A 290 10.64 12.72 -19.15
C VAL A 290 9.79 11.44 -19.08
N PHE A 291 9.69 10.68 -20.17
CA PHE A 291 8.98 9.41 -20.20
C PHE A 291 9.73 8.31 -19.43
N LEU A 292 11.06 8.27 -19.55
CA LEU A 292 11.92 7.36 -18.80
C LEU A 292 11.85 7.65 -17.29
N ALA A 293 11.90 8.93 -16.91
CA ALA A 293 11.71 9.36 -15.52
C ALA A 293 10.31 9.01 -14.98
N ASP A 294 9.25 9.23 -15.78
CA ASP A 294 7.87 8.87 -15.39
C ASP A 294 7.72 7.34 -15.22
N LEU A 295 8.40 6.54 -16.04
CA LEU A 295 8.42 5.07 -15.90
C LEU A 295 9.12 4.62 -14.60
N GLN A 296 10.30 5.19 -14.29
CA GLN A 296 11.00 4.92 -13.02
C GLN A 296 10.12 5.25 -11.82
N ALA A 297 9.48 6.43 -11.85
CA ALA A 297 8.54 6.88 -10.84
C ALA A 297 7.40 5.86 -10.62
N ARG A 298 6.82 5.32 -11.70
CA ARG A 298 5.73 4.32 -11.61
C ARG A 298 6.18 3.01 -10.98
N ALA A 299 7.41 2.57 -11.24
CA ALA A 299 7.91 1.34 -10.63
C ALA A 299 8.06 1.49 -9.12
N ILE A 300 8.54 2.66 -8.65
CA ILE A 300 8.62 2.97 -7.22
C ILE A 300 7.22 3.02 -6.59
N GLU A 301 6.27 3.70 -7.25
CA GLU A 301 4.88 3.75 -6.82
C GLU A 301 4.26 2.35 -6.70
N THR A 302 4.53 1.48 -7.68
CA THR A 302 4.07 0.08 -7.66
C THR A 302 4.68 -0.68 -6.49
N SER A 303 5.98 -0.51 -6.24
CA SER A 303 6.70 -1.10 -5.12
C SER A 303 6.11 -0.68 -3.78
N ALA A 304 5.86 0.62 -3.59
CA ALA A 304 5.25 1.16 -2.38
C ALA A 304 3.83 0.58 -2.16
N SER A 305 3.03 0.42 -3.22
CA SER A 305 1.69 -0.18 -3.12
C SER A 305 1.77 -1.66 -2.70
N LEU A 306 2.73 -2.40 -3.22
CA LEU A 306 2.95 -3.80 -2.88
C LEU A 306 3.48 -3.97 -1.45
N ARG A 307 4.30 -3.03 -0.95
CA ARG A 307 4.71 -3.00 0.46
C ARG A 307 3.53 -2.73 1.39
N GLU A 308 2.60 -1.85 1.00
CA GLU A 308 1.36 -1.64 1.76
C GLU A 308 0.53 -2.92 1.84
N THR A 309 0.36 -3.66 0.73
CA THR A 309 -0.34 -4.95 0.77
C THR A 309 0.40 -5.99 1.62
N ALA A 310 1.73 -6.02 1.58
CA ALA A 310 2.54 -6.88 2.45
C ALA A 310 2.27 -6.59 3.93
N SER A 311 2.22 -5.31 4.32
CA SER A 311 1.86 -4.90 5.69
C SER A 311 0.44 -5.36 6.07
N LYS A 312 -0.52 -5.25 5.15
CA LYS A 312 -1.90 -5.77 5.38
C LYS A 312 -1.92 -7.28 5.56
N LEU A 313 -1.14 -8.04 4.77
CA LEU A 313 -1.01 -9.50 4.92
C LEU A 313 -0.48 -9.88 6.30
N ILE A 314 0.54 -9.18 6.79
CA ILE A 314 1.07 -9.36 8.14
C ILE A 314 -0.01 -9.02 9.18
N GLY A 315 -0.77 -7.93 8.97
CA GLY A 315 -1.91 -7.57 9.82
C GLY A 315 -2.99 -8.64 9.91
N VAL A 316 -3.30 -9.35 8.80
CA VAL A 316 -4.23 -10.49 8.82
C VAL A 316 -3.67 -11.63 9.67
N ALA A 317 -2.38 -11.96 9.52
CA ALA A 317 -1.73 -13.00 10.31
C ALA A 317 -1.73 -12.66 11.82
N GLU A 318 -1.49 -11.40 12.16
CA GLU A 318 -1.50 -10.91 13.54
C GLU A 318 -2.92 -10.97 14.16
N MET A 319 -3.95 -10.56 13.41
CA MET A 319 -5.33 -10.69 13.87
C MET A 319 -5.73 -12.15 14.12
N ALA A 320 -5.23 -13.08 13.29
CA ALA A 320 -5.44 -14.51 13.49
C ALA A 320 -4.78 -15.01 14.78
N ARG A 321 -3.55 -14.57 15.08
CA ARG A 321 -2.85 -14.86 16.34
C ARG A 321 -3.64 -14.36 17.55
N LEU A 322 -4.04 -13.09 17.54
CA LEU A 322 -4.78 -12.46 18.64
C LEU A 322 -6.10 -13.18 18.92
N VAL A 323 -6.80 -13.65 17.88
CA VAL A 323 -8.03 -14.45 18.06
C VAL A 323 -7.72 -15.81 18.71
N ARG A 324 -6.68 -16.52 18.26
CA ARG A 324 -6.27 -17.80 18.88
C ARG A 324 -5.90 -17.62 20.35
N GLU A 325 -5.13 -16.60 20.68
CA GLU A 325 -4.71 -16.32 22.06
C GLU A 325 -5.87 -15.94 22.97
N ALA A 326 -6.75 -15.05 22.51
CA ALA A 326 -7.94 -14.66 23.25
C ALA A 326 -8.86 -15.86 23.51
N ASN A 327 -9.07 -16.72 22.50
CA ASN A 327 -9.89 -17.92 22.65
C ASN A 327 -9.25 -18.96 23.55
N LYS A 328 -7.92 -19.16 23.47
CA LYS A 328 -7.18 -20.05 24.39
C LYS A 328 -7.32 -19.59 25.84
N ALA A 329 -7.16 -18.29 26.09
CA ALA A 329 -7.34 -17.72 27.43
C ALA A 329 -8.77 -17.88 27.94
N ALA A 330 -9.77 -17.62 27.09
CA ALA A 330 -11.18 -17.80 27.43
C ALA A 330 -11.52 -19.27 27.73
N LEU A 331 -11.00 -20.22 26.94
CA LEU A 331 -11.21 -21.65 27.17
C LEU A 331 -10.58 -22.12 28.49
N ALA A 332 -9.36 -21.64 28.80
CA ALA A 332 -8.69 -21.96 30.06
C ALA A 332 -9.47 -21.45 31.29
N GLN A 333 -10.18 -20.32 31.17
CA GLN A 333 -11.06 -19.82 32.24
C GLN A 333 -12.32 -20.68 32.45
N LEU A 334 -12.81 -21.35 31.41
CA LEU A 334 -14.01 -22.19 31.47
C LEU A 334 -13.71 -23.61 31.92
N GLU A 335 -12.50 -24.12 31.63
CA GLU A 335 -12.09 -25.51 31.84
C GLU A 335 -12.38 -26.07 33.26
N PRO A 336 -12.14 -25.33 34.37
CA PRO A 336 -12.44 -25.82 35.72
C PRO A 336 -13.93 -26.13 35.98
N TYR A 337 -14.81 -25.61 35.12
CA TYR A 337 -16.27 -25.62 35.29
C TYR A 337 -16.99 -26.53 34.27
N ILE A 338 -16.23 -27.19 33.40
CA ILE A 338 -16.76 -28.16 32.44
C ILE A 338 -16.77 -29.54 33.13
N GLN A 339 -17.91 -29.83 33.79
CA GLN A 339 -18.25 -31.13 34.34
C GLN A 339 -19.47 -31.70 33.63
#